data_AF-A0A6P8ZCX9-F1
#
_entry.id   AF-A0A6P8ZCX9-F1
#
_cell.length_a   1.000
_cell.length_b   1.000
_cell.length_c   1.000
_cell.angle_alpha   90.00
_cell.angle_beta   90.00
_cell.angle_gamma   90.00
#
_symmetry.space_group_name_H-M   'P 1'
#
loop_
_entity.id
_entity.type
_entity.pdbx_description
1 polymer ?
#
loop_
_entity_poly.entity_id
_entity_poly.type
_entity_poly.pdbx_seq_one_letter_code
_entity_poly.pdbx_strand_id
1 'polypeptide(L)'
;MDDIRNRDMKDLINFLFFLLNRQNFHLHQIRNEEKRFRKAVDCYATTHTKLSHVCQIRDFQLLLAENSRQMKIHHEKLQKFLDLNGDLKDTPLYQKATEVLKETLHTM
;
A
#
# COMPACT_ATOMS: atom_id res chain seq x y z
N MET A 1 -28.61 16.91 -1.38
CA MET A 1 -27.95 15.72 -1.98
C MET A 1 -26.46 15.89 -1.75
N ASP A 2 -25.78 14.89 -1.22
CA ASP A 2 -24.31 14.92 -1.16
C ASP A 2 -23.75 15.01 -2.58
N ASP A 3 -22.74 15.85 -2.77
CA ASP A 3 -22.02 15.96 -4.05
C ASP A 3 -21.36 14.61 -4.37
N ILE A 4 -21.72 14.01 -5.50
CA ILE A 4 -21.19 12.73 -5.95
C ILE A 4 -19.65 12.78 -6.02
N ARG A 5 -19.08 13.94 -6.38
CA ARG A 5 -17.64 14.15 -6.46
C ARG A 5 -16.96 14.00 -5.10
N ASN A 6 -17.62 14.42 -4.02
CA ASN A 6 -17.11 14.24 -2.66
C ASN A 6 -17.12 12.77 -2.24
N ARG A 7 -18.14 12.02 -2.66
CA ARG A 7 -18.20 10.57 -2.42
C ARG A 7 -17.06 9.86 -3.15
N ASP A 8 -16.89 10.12 -4.44
CA ASP A 8 -15.85 9.50 -5.27
C ASP A 8 -14.44 9.82 -4.74
N MET A 9 -14.20 11.08 -4.35
CA MET A 9 -12.92 11.50 -3.76
C MET A 9 -12.66 10.77 -2.43
N LYS A 10 -13.67 10.64 -1.58
CA LYS A 10 -13.56 9.92 -0.31
C LYS A 10 -13.25 8.43 -0.52
N ASP A 11 -13.88 7.80 -1.51
CA ASP A 11 -13.64 6.39 -1.84
C ASP A 11 -12.21 6.18 -2.35
N LEU A 12 -11.71 7.08 -3.20
CA LEU A 12 -10.31 7.05 -3.66
C LEU A 12 -9.31 7.22 -2.51
N ILE A 13 -9.55 8.19 -1.61
CA ILE A 13 -8.73 8.41 -0.42
C ILE A 13 -8.71 7.17 0.47
N ASN A 14 -9.88 6.61 0.78
CA ASN A 14 -9.99 5.43 1.65
C ASN A 14 -9.27 4.23 1.04
N PHE A 15 -9.37 4.06 -0.28
CA PHE A 15 -8.70 2.97 -0.97
C PHE A 15 -7.17 3.12 -0.92
N LEU A 16 -6.64 4.33 -1.10
CA LEU A 16 -5.20 4.58 -0.95
C LEU A 16 -4.71 4.31 0.47
N PHE A 17 -5.45 4.74 1.50
CA PHE A 17 -5.13 4.39 2.89
C PHE A 17 -5.14 2.89 3.15
N PHE A 18 -6.11 2.16 2.58
CA PHE A 18 -6.14 0.71 2.66
C PHE A 18 -4.86 0.09 2.03
N LEU A 19 -4.45 0.57 0.86
CA LEU A 19 -3.23 0.09 0.20
C LEU A 19 -1.96 0.41 0.99
N LEU A 20 -1.85 1.60 1.60
CA LEU A 20 -0.73 1.98 2.47
C LEU A 20 -0.62 1.05 3.69
N ASN A 21 -1.73 0.82 4.39
CA ASN A 21 -1.77 -0.09 5.54
C ASN A 21 -1.41 -1.52 5.14
N ARG A 22 -1.89 -1.96 3.97
CA ARG A 22 -1.57 -3.27 3.42
C ARG A 22 -0.09 -3.40 3.04
N GLN A 23 0.52 -2.34 2.51
CA GLN A 23 1.96 -2.30 2.21
C GLN A 23 2.79 -2.49 3.49
N ASN A 24 2.45 -1.73 4.54
CA ASN A 24 3.10 -1.82 5.84
C ASN A 24 2.96 -3.21 6.46
N PHE A 25 1.79 -3.83 6.31
CA PHE A 25 1.58 -5.21 6.74
C PHE A 25 2.50 -6.19 6.00
N HIS A 26 2.57 -6.14 4.67
CA HIS A 26 3.43 -7.03 3.88
C HIS A 26 4.91 -6.86 4.23
N LEU A 27 5.39 -5.62 4.38
CA LEU A 27 6.75 -5.33 4.82
C LEU A 27 7.04 -5.90 6.21
N HIS A 28 6.08 -5.80 7.14
CA HIS A 28 6.20 -6.39 8.46
C HIS A 28 6.27 -7.93 8.41
N GLN A 29 5.44 -8.56 7.58
CA GLN A 29 5.47 -10.02 7.41
C GLN A 29 6.80 -10.50 6.81
N ILE A 30 7.33 -9.80 5.79
CA ILE A 30 8.65 -10.10 5.21
C ILE A 30 9.72 -10.06 6.29
N ARG A 31 9.80 -8.98 7.07
CA ARG A 31 10.79 -8.83 8.15
C ARG A 31 10.67 -9.93 9.21
N ASN A 32 9.45 -10.36 9.52
CA ASN A 32 9.23 -11.43 10.49
C ASN A 32 9.66 -12.79 9.95
N GLU A 33 9.33 -13.10 8.69
CA GLU A 33 9.77 -14.34 8.06
C GLU A 33 11.27 -14.38 7.83
N GLU A 34 11.91 -13.25 7.50
CA GLU A 34 13.38 -13.15 7.44
C GLU A 34 14.04 -13.48 8.79
N LYS A 35 13.46 -13.01 9.90
CA LYS A 35 13.93 -13.36 11.26
C LYS A 35 13.73 -14.84 11.56
N ARG A 36 12.58 -15.42 11.18
CA ARG A 36 12.29 -16.86 11.35
C ARG A 36 13.23 -17.72 10.53
N PHE A 37 13.47 -17.34 9.28
CA PHE A 37 14.43 -17.99 8.41
C PHE A 37 15.84 -17.97 9.01
N ARG A 38 16.31 -16.81 9.49
CA ARG A 38 17.63 -16.70 10.14
C ARG A 38 17.74 -17.64 11.34
N LYS A 39 16.72 -17.65 12.22
CA LYS A 39 16.68 -18.59 13.35
C LYS A 39 16.70 -20.06 12.88
N ALA A 40 16.00 -20.40 11.81
CA ALA A 40 16.01 -21.75 11.25
C ALA A 40 17.38 -22.14 10.68
N VAL A 41 18.13 -21.17 10.14
CA VAL A 41 19.53 -21.36 9.72
C VAL A 41 20.42 -21.60 10.94
N ASP A 42 20.35 -20.74 11.95
CA ASP A 42 21.18 -20.81 13.16
C ASP A 42 20.94 -22.08 13.97
N CYS A 43 19.70 -22.59 14.00
CA CYS A 43 19.34 -23.82 14.70
C CYS A 43 19.50 -25.09 13.83
N TYR A 44 20.15 -25.02 12.67
CA TYR A 44 20.35 -26.15 11.76
C TYR A 44 19.04 -26.88 11.40
N ALA A 45 17.94 -26.14 11.25
CA ALA A 45 16.66 -26.72 10.85
C ALA A 45 16.75 -27.44 9.50
N THR A 46 15.77 -28.31 9.23
CA THR A 46 15.71 -29.05 7.96
C THR A 46 15.64 -28.10 6.76
N THR A 47 16.16 -28.56 5.62
CA THR A 47 16.06 -27.83 4.34
C THR A 47 14.62 -27.51 3.98
N HIS A 48 13.67 -28.42 4.26
CA HIS A 48 12.25 -28.20 4.04
C HIS A 48 11.72 -26.98 4.81
N THR A 49 12.05 -26.86 6.10
CA THR A 49 11.65 -25.71 6.93
C THR A 49 12.24 -24.40 6.39
N LYS A 50 13.53 -24.41 6.03
CA LYS A 50 14.20 -23.23 5.45
C LYS A 50 13.54 -22.80 4.12
N LEU A 51 13.25 -23.76 3.24
CA LEU A 51 12.58 -23.51 1.97
C LEU A 51 11.18 -22.93 2.19
N SER A 52 10.43 -23.45 3.16
CA SER A 52 9.09 -22.95 3.49
C SER A 52 9.11 -21.44 3.84
N HIS A 53 10.07 -20.99 4.65
CA HIS A 53 10.21 -19.56 4.96
C HIS A 53 10.60 -18.74 3.72
N VAL A 54 11.51 -19.24 2.88
CA VAL A 54 11.89 -18.54 1.64
C VAL A 54 10.69 -18.40 0.70
N CYS A 55 9.87 -19.43 0.56
CA CYS A 55 8.62 -19.37 -0.21
C CYS A 55 7.67 -18.31 0.34
N GLN A 56 7.47 -18.27 1.66
CA GLN A 56 6.60 -17.26 2.29
C GLN A 56 7.12 -15.84 2.10
N ILE A 57 8.43 -15.61 2.23
CA ILE A 57 9.05 -14.32 1.93
C ILE A 57 8.75 -13.91 0.48
N ARG A 58 8.95 -14.83 -0.47
CA ARG A 58 8.68 -14.59 -1.88
C ARG A 58 7.21 -14.25 -2.13
N ASP A 59 6.28 -14.96 -1.50
CA ASP A 59 4.84 -14.71 -1.65
C ASP A 59 4.46 -13.31 -1.15
N PHE A 60 5.00 -12.88 0.00
CA PHE A 60 4.78 -11.52 0.49
C PHE A 60 5.42 -10.45 -0.40
N GLN A 61 6.58 -10.73 -1.00
CA GLN A 61 7.21 -9.82 -1.96
C GLN A 61 6.37 -9.66 -3.24
N LEU A 62 5.76 -10.74 -3.74
CA LEU A 62 4.84 -10.68 -4.88
C LEU A 62 3.59 -9.86 -4.54
N LEU A 63 3.01 -10.07 -3.35
CA LEU A 63 1.88 -9.28 -2.86
C LEU A 63 2.25 -7.80 -2.68
N LEU A 64 3.46 -7.51 -2.22
CA LEU A 64 3.97 -6.14 -2.08
C LEU A 64 4.13 -5.45 -3.44
N ALA A 65 4.65 -6.15 -4.44
CA ALA A 65 4.79 -5.64 -5.80
C ALA A 65 3.42 -5.31 -6.41
N GLU A 66 2.45 -6.21 -6.29
CA GLU A 66 1.08 -5.95 -6.76
C GLU A 66 0.43 -4.79 -6.00
N ASN A 67 0.62 -4.72 -4.69
CA ASN A 67 0.09 -3.61 -3.88
C ASN A 67 0.67 -2.26 -4.32
N SER A 68 1.97 -2.23 -4.64
CA SER A 68 2.65 -1.01 -5.15
C SER A 68 2.12 -0.61 -6.53
N ARG A 69 1.87 -1.59 -7.42
CA ARG A 69 1.23 -1.35 -8.72
C ARG A 69 -0.17 -0.75 -8.58
N GLN A 70 -0.99 -1.31 -7.69
CA GLN A 70 -2.33 -0.78 -7.40
C GLN A 70 -2.25 0.63 -6.82
N MET A 71 -1.29 0.89 -5.93
CA MET A 71 -1.09 2.22 -5.35
C MET A 71 -0.77 3.27 -6.41
N LYS A 72 0.12 2.95 -7.36
CA LYS A 72 0.42 3.81 -8.50
C LYS A 72 -0.84 4.14 -9.31
N ILE A 73 -1.62 3.12 -9.67
CA ILE A 73 -2.86 3.29 -10.46
C ILE A 73 -3.85 4.20 -9.73
N HIS A 74 -4.04 4.01 -8.44
CA HIS A 74 -5.00 4.79 -7.66
C HIS A 74 -4.49 6.20 -7.32
N HIS A 75 -3.18 6.37 -7.17
CA HIS A 75 -2.53 7.67 -7.05
C HIS A 75 -2.76 8.49 -8.32
N GLU A 76 -2.48 7.93 -9.50
CA GLU A 76 -2.72 8.59 -10.79
C GLU A 76 -4.21 8.93 -10.99
N LYS A 77 -5.13 8.04 -10.59
CA LYS A 77 -6.58 8.30 -10.64
C LYS A 77 -6.98 9.47 -9.74
N LEU A 78 -6.49 9.52 -8.50
CA LEU A 78 -6.81 10.60 -7.57
C LEU A 78 -6.21 11.93 -8.03
N GLN A 79 -4.95 11.93 -8.49
CA GLN A 79 -4.32 13.12 -9.06
C GLN A 79 -5.15 13.68 -10.23
N LYS A 80 -5.49 12.83 -11.20
CA LYS A 80 -6.33 13.23 -12.34
C LYS A 80 -7.70 13.75 -11.91
N PHE A 81 -8.31 13.14 -10.89
CA PHE A 81 -9.57 13.62 -10.34
C PHE A 81 -9.44 15.04 -9.76
N LEU A 82 -8.38 15.32 -9.00
CA LEU A 82 -8.12 16.65 -8.43
C LEU A 82 -7.79 17.69 -9.50
N ASP A 83 -7.08 17.30 -10.57
CA ASP A 83 -6.75 18.18 -11.69
C ASP A 83 -8.01 18.61 -12.45
N LEU A 84 -8.99 17.72 -12.60
CA LEU A 84 -10.26 17.98 -13.28
C LEU A 84 -11.27 18.74 -12.41
N ASN A 85 -11.15 18.67 -11.08
CA ASN A 85 -12.08 19.29 -10.12
C ASN A 85 -11.38 20.37 -9.29
N GLY A 86 -10.67 21.27 -9.97
CA GLY A 86 -9.93 22.37 -9.33
C GLY A 86 -10.82 23.39 -8.60
N ASP A 87 -12.13 23.38 -8.86
CA ASP A 87 -13.14 24.16 -8.13
C ASP A 87 -13.29 23.71 -6.67
N LEU A 88 -12.86 22.48 -6.33
CA LEU A 88 -12.97 21.91 -4.99
C LEU A 88 -11.73 22.20 -4.10
N LYS A 89 -10.75 22.98 -4.56
CA LYS A 89 -9.46 23.20 -3.87
C LYS A 89 -9.56 23.64 -2.41
N ASP A 90 -10.54 24.49 -2.11
CA ASP A 90 -10.73 25.02 -0.76
C ASP A 90 -11.52 24.07 0.15
N THR A 91 -11.95 22.92 -0.36
CA THR A 91 -12.66 21.93 0.46
C THR A 91 -11.68 21.15 1.33
N PRO A 92 -12.05 20.82 2.58
CA PRO A 92 -11.23 19.98 3.46
C PRO A 92 -10.87 18.62 2.85
N LEU A 93 -11.77 18.08 2.02
CA LEU A 93 -11.57 16.78 1.38
C LEU A 93 -10.50 16.84 0.28
N TYR A 94 -10.44 17.93 -0.49
CA TYR A 94 -9.39 18.15 -1.49
C TYR A 94 -8.01 18.29 -0.83
N GLN A 95 -7.94 19.03 0.28
CA GLN A 95 -6.70 19.16 1.06
C GLN A 95 -6.22 17.80 1.56
N LYS A 96 -7.14 16.99 2.12
CA LYS A 96 -6.85 15.62 2.54
C LYS A 96 -6.41 14.72 1.39
N ALA A 97 -7.06 14.81 0.23
CA ALA A 97 -6.63 14.08 -0.97
C ALA A 97 -5.20 14.43 -1.37
N THR A 98 -4.86 15.72 -1.32
CA THR A 98 -3.52 16.23 -1.64
C THR A 98 -2.46 15.71 -0.66
N GLU A 99 -2.78 15.63 0.63
CA GLU A 99 -1.90 15.05 1.64
C GLU A 99 -1.65 13.57 1.39
N VAL A 100 -2.69 12.79 1.08
CA VAL A 100 -2.57 11.36 0.77
C VAL A 100 -1.72 11.11 -0.48
N LEU A 101 -1.82 11.97 -1.49
CA LEU A 101 -0.95 11.90 -2.67
C LEU A 101 0.52 12.11 -2.30
N LYS A 102 0.83 13.04 -1.39
CA LYS A 102 2.21 13.25 -0.91
C LYS A 102 2.73 12.05 -0.12
N GLU A 103 1.90 11.47 0.74
CA GLU A 103 2.26 10.30 1.55
C GLU A 103 2.54 9.08 0.67
N THR A 104 1.66 8.81 -0.31
CA THR A 104 1.82 7.69 -1.24
C THR A 104 3.04 7.82 -2.15
N LEU A 105 3.43 9.04 -2.53
CA LEU A 105 4.65 9.29 -3.32
C LEU A 105 5.94 8.93 -2.55
N HIS A 106 5.96 9.11 -1.22
CA HIS A 106 7.13 8.79 -0.39
C HIS A 106 7.28 7.28 -0.13
N THR A 107 6.20 6.52 -0.27
CA THR A 107 6.17 5.07 -0.01
C THR A 107 6.33 4.20 -1.26
N MET A 108 6.30 4.81 -2.44
CA MET A 108 6.53 4.17 -3.74
C MET A 108 8.00 4.19 -4.13
#